data_AF-X1H319-F1
#
_entry.id   AF-X1H319-F1
#
_cell.length_a   1.000
_cell.length_b   1.000
_cell.length_c   1.000
_cell.angle_alpha   90.00
_cell.angle_beta   90.00
_cell.angle_gamma   90.00
#
_symmetry.space_group_name_H-M   'P 1'
#
loop_
_entity.id
_entity.type
_entity.pdbx_description
1 polymer ?
#
loop_
_entity_poly.entity_id
_entity_poly.type
_entity_poly.pdbx_seq_one_letter_code
_entity_poly.pdbx_strand_id
1 'polypeptide(L)' 'MSQISFREFYLENILTFLWRQWSTLGVAGGARAEENWVIDPEALLIFSLQMARYEPRLFDEILDWLVINGKWIDIHRL' A
#
# COMPACT_ATOMS: atom_id res chain seq x y z
N MET A 1 -7.46 -17.14 19.97
CA MET A 1 -8.12 -16.55 18.78
C MET A 1 -8.59 -17.69 17.89
N SER A 2 -9.80 -17.61 17.33
CA SER A 2 -10.25 -18.56 16.30
C SER A 2 -9.53 -18.27 14.97
N GLN A 3 -9.46 -19.23 14.05
CA GLN A 3 -8.78 -19.04 12.76
C GLN A 3 -9.41 -17.89 11.94
N ILE A 4 -10.73 -17.74 11.98
CA ILE A 4 -11.45 -16.66 11.30
C ILE A 4 -11.05 -15.29 11.88
N SER A 5 -11.02 -15.16 13.21
CA SER A 5 -10.61 -13.91 13.86
C SER A 5 -9.15 -13.53 13.56
N PHE A 6 -8.27 -14.51 13.36
CA PHE A 6 -6.87 -14.24 13.02
C PHE A 6 -6.73 -13.73 11.59
N ARG A 7 -7.49 -14.30 10.64
CA ARG A 7 -7.48 -13.88 9.24
C ARG A 7 -7.94 -12.43 9.09
N GLU A 8 -9.05 -12.08 9.75
CA GLU A 8 -9.60 -10.72 9.72
C GLU A 8 -8.63 -9.72 10.34
N PHE A 9 -8.10 -10.04 11.53
CA PHE A 9 -7.08 -9.25 12.19
C PHE A 9 -5.85 -9.03 11.31
N TYR A 10 -5.33 -10.09 10.67
CA TYR A 10 -4.17 -10.00 9.79
C TYR A 10 -4.45 -9.10 8.58
N LEU A 11 -5.61 -9.28 7.93
CA LEU A 11 -5.97 -8.50 6.76
C LEU A 11 -6.11 -7.01 7.11
N GLU A 12 -6.80 -6.70 8.22
CA GLU A 12 -6.95 -5.32 8.71
C GLU A 12 -5.60 -4.65 8.95
N ASN A 13 -4.67 -5.36 9.59
CA ASN A 13 -3.33 -4.83 9.87
C ASN A 13 -2.51 -4.63 8.59
N ILE A 14 -2.58 -5.53 7.62
CA ILE A 14 -1.91 -5.36 6.33
C ILE A 14 -2.46 -4.18 5.55
N LEU A 15 -3.78 -4.03 5.48
CA LEU A 15 -4.39 -2.92 4.76
C LEU A 15 -4.06 -1.59 5.44
N THR A 16 -4.07 -1.55 6.77
CA THR A 16 -3.62 -0.39 7.55
C THR A 16 -2.15 -0.05 7.28
N PHE A 17 -1.29 -1.07 7.22
CA PHE A 17 0.12 -0.90 6.87
C PHE A 17 0.28 -0.30 5.46
N LEU A 18 -0.39 -0.85 4.45
CA LEU A 18 -0.31 -0.34 3.08
C LEU A 18 -0.80 1.10 2.97
N TRP A 19 -1.92 1.44 3.60
CA TRP A 19 -2.42 2.82 3.66
C TRP A 19 -1.38 3.78 4.22
N ARG A 20 -0.70 3.41 5.30
CA ARG A 20 0.36 4.23 5.87
C ARG A 20 1.53 4.43 4.91
N GLN A 21 2.06 3.34 4.33
CA GLN A 21 3.21 3.41 3.42
C GLN A 21 2.90 4.29 2.20
N TRP A 22 1.74 4.08 1.57
CA TRP A 22 1.33 4.88 0.42
C TRP A 22 1.05 6.34 0.78
N SER A 23 0.48 6.61 1.95
CA SER A 23 0.28 7.98 2.42
C SER A 23 1.59 8.72 2.72
N THR A 24 2.65 8.02 3.15
CA THR A 24 4.00 8.60 3.23
C THR A 24 4.53 9.01 1.85
N LEU A 25 4.20 8.25 0.80
CA LEU A 25 4.53 8.59 -0.60
C LEU A 25 3.63 9.66 -1.22
N GLY A 26 2.59 10.11 -0.50
CA GLY A 26 1.70 11.20 -0.92
C GLY A 26 0.33 10.76 -1.43
N VAL A 27 -0.05 9.49 -1.31
CA VAL A 27 -1.43 9.03 -1.55
C VAL A 27 -2.38 9.61 -0.50
N ALA A 28 -3.52 10.15 -0.94
CA ALA A 28 -4.55 10.67 -0.06
C ALA A 28 -5.40 9.53 0.54
N GLY A 29 -5.63 9.54 1.85
CA GLY A 29 -6.64 8.66 2.46
C GLY A 29 -6.21 7.90 3.72
N GLY A 30 -4.92 7.80 4.00
CA GLY A 30 -4.40 7.34 5.29
C GLY A 30 -4.10 8.50 6.24
N ALA A 31 -4.14 8.25 7.55
CA ALA A 31 -3.50 9.15 8.49
C ALA A 31 -2.02 9.26 8.08
N ARG A 32 -1.52 10.47 7.82
CA ARG A 32 -0.10 10.70 7.54
C ARG A 32 0.72 10.04 8.64
N ALA A 33 1.32 8.91 8.33
CA ALA A 33 2.32 8.28 9.17
C ALA A 33 3.68 8.73 8.63
N GLU A 34 4.43 9.45 9.46
CA GLU A 34 5.86 9.60 9.25
C GLU A 34 6.50 8.25 9.56
N GLU A 35 6.82 7.49 8.52
CA GLU A 35 7.58 6.26 8.68
C GLU A 35 9.05 6.60 8.88
N ASN A 36 9.70 5.96 9.86
CA ASN A 36 11.11 6.20 10.19
C ASN A 36 12.08 5.43 9.28
N TRP A 37 11.61 4.95 8.13
CA TRP A 37 12.38 4.16 7.17
C TRP A 37 12.11 4.61 5.74
N VAL A 38 13.07 4.30 4.86
CA VAL A 38 12.94 4.52 3.43
C VAL A 38 11.97 3.51 2.86
N ILE A 39 11.01 3.98 2.07
CA ILE A 39 10.04 3.16 1.36
C ILE A 39 10.56 2.90 -0.05
N ASP A 40 10.65 1.62 -0.41
CA ASP A 40 10.94 1.16 -1.76
C ASP A 40 9.61 1.06 -2.54
N PRO A 41 9.32 1.98 -3.47
CA PRO A 41 8.01 2.06 -4.11
C PRO A 41 7.74 0.85 -5.03
N GLU A 42 8.76 0.24 -5.63
CA GLU A 42 8.59 -0.95 -6.48
C GLU A 42 8.19 -2.17 -5.64
N ALA A 43 8.90 -2.43 -4.53
CA ALA A 43 8.56 -3.52 -3.63
C ALA A 43 7.16 -3.33 -3.01
N LEU A 44 6.83 -2.09 -2.63
CA LEU A 44 5.51 -1.74 -2.12
C LEU A 44 4.42 -1.95 -3.17
N LEU A 45 4.68 -1.58 -4.43
CA LEU A 45 3.75 -1.76 -5.54
C LEU A 45 3.47 -3.24 -5.79
N ILE A 46 4.50 -4.09 -5.91
CA ILE A 46 4.34 -5.54 -6.10
C ILE A 46 3.52 -6.16 -4.96
N PHE A 47 3.82 -5.78 -3.72
CA PHE A 47 3.06 -6.25 -2.56
C PHE A 47 1.60 -5.80 -2.60
N SER A 48 1.36 -4.57 -3.04
CA SER A 48 0.02 -4.00 -3.18
C SER A 48 -0.83 -4.73 -4.22
N LEU A 49 -0.24 -5.25 -5.30
CA LEU A 49 -0.97 -6.04 -6.31
C LEU A 49 -1.70 -7.25 -5.71
N GLN A 50 -1.17 -7.84 -4.63
CA GLN A 50 -1.79 -8.98 -3.97
C GLN A 50 -2.80 -8.58 -2.91
N MET A 51 -2.54 -7.50 -2.18
CA MET A 51 -3.29 -7.15 -0.96
C MET A 51 -4.31 -6.04 -1.18
N ALA A 52 -4.06 -5.07 -2.05
CA ALA A 52 -4.98 -3.97 -2.33
C ALA A 52 -6.28 -4.45 -3.00
N ARG A 53 -6.33 -5.66 -3.57
CA ARG A 53 -7.58 -6.26 -4.06
C ARG A 53 -8.68 -6.44 -2.98
N TYR A 54 -8.29 -6.42 -1.71
CA TYR A 54 -9.22 -6.48 -0.57
C TYR A 54 -9.69 -5.09 -0.11
N GLU A 55 -9.12 -4.02 -0.68
CA GLU A 55 -9.46 -2.63 -0.42
C GLU A 55 -9.42 -1.86 -1.76
N PRO A 56 -10.55 -1.79 -2.49
CA PRO A 56 -10.60 -1.17 -3.81
C PRO A 56 -10.18 0.29 -3.85
N ARG A 57 -10.45 1.07 -2.80
CA ARG A 57 -10.13 2.50 -2.74
C ARG A 57 -8.62 2.71 -2.68
N LEU A 58 -7.90 1.92 -1.89
CA LEU A 58 -6.44 1.92 -1.85
C LEU A 58 -5.88 1.60 -3.23
N PHE A 59 -6.46 0.63 -3.94
CA PHE A 59 -6.03 0.29 -5.28
C PHE A 59 -6.20 1.45 -6.26
N ASP A 60 -7.37 2.12 -6.23
CA ASP A 60 -7.64 3.28 -7.09
C ASP A 60 -6.65 4.42 -6.81
N GLU A 61 -6.39 4.73 -5.54
CA GLU A 61 -5.44 5.77 -5.16
C GLU A 61 -3.98 5.45 -5.55
N ILE A 62 -3.58 4.18 -5.52
CA ILE A 62 -2.28 3.74 -6.02
C ILE A 62 -2.18 4.00 -7.52
N LEU A 63 -3.23 3.71 -8.29
CA LEU A 63 -3.26 3.98 -9.72
C LEU A 63 -3.18 5.48 -10.00
N ASP A 64 -3.93 6.31 -9.28
CA ASP A 64 -3.86 7.77 -9.39
C ASP A 64 -2.47 8.30 -9.06
N TRP A 65 -1.82 7.76 -8.04
CA TRP A 65 -0.44 8.10 -7.71
C TRP A 65 0.53 7.70 -8.83
N LEU A 66 0.35 6.53 -9.45
CA LEU A 66 1.18 6.06 -10.56
C LEU A 66 1.00 6.91 -11.83
N VAL A 67 -0.19 7.44 -12.09
CA VAL A 67 -0.41 8.38 -13.22
C VAL A 67 0.50 9.60 -13.09
N ILE A 68 0.71 10.10 -11.87
CA ILE A 68 1.51 11.31 -11.62
C ILE A 68 3.00 10.98 -11.42
N ASN A 69 3.30 9.89 -10.71
CA ASN A 69 4.63 9.58 -10.19
C ASN A 69 5.27 8.33 -10.81
N GLY A 70 4.56 7.60 -11.68
CA GLY A 70 5.02 6.34 -12.27
C GLY A 70 6.33 6.44 -13.06
N LYS A 71 6.72 7.64 -13.50
CA LYS A 71 8.04 7.90 -14.10
C LYS A 71 9.23 7.63 -13.15
N TRP A 72 8.97 7.55 -11.85
CA TRP A 72 9.98 7.24 -10.81
C TRP A 72 10.08 5.74 -10.49
N ILE A 73 9.21 4.92 -11.09
CA ILE A 73 9.21 3.46 -10.93
C ILE A 73 10.17 2.86 -11.94
N ASP A 74 11.13 2.09 -11.46
CA ASP A 74 12.02 1.31 -12.32
C ASP A 74 11.36 0.02 -12.76
N ILE A 75 11.04 -0.06 -14.06
CA ILE A 75 10.42 -1.22 -14.70
C ILE A 75 11.30 -2.48 -14.58
N HIS A 76 12.63 -2.34 -14.47
CA HIS A 76 13.52 -3.49 -14.33
C HIS A 76 13.48 -4.13 -12.94
N ARG A 77 12.84 -3.49 -11.96
CA ARG A 77 12.66 -3.98 -10.59
C ARG A 77 11.27 -4.56 -10.34
N LEU A 78 10.39 -4.56 -11.34
CA LEU A 78 9.02 -5.10 -11.31
C LEU A 78 8.93 -6.58 -11.72
#